data_AF-A0A0B7MGR5-F1
#
_entry.id   AF-A0A0B7MGR5-F1
#
_cell.length_a   1.000
_cell.length_b   1.000
_cell.length_c   1.000
_cell.angle_alpha   90.00
_cell.angle_beta   90.00
_cell.angle_gamma   90.00
#
_symmetry.space_group_name_H-M   'P 1'
#
loop_
_entity.id
_entity.type
_entity.pdbx_description
1 polymer ?
#
loop_
_entity_poly.entity_id
_entity_poly.type
_entity_poly.pdbx_seq_one_letter_code
_entity_poly.pdbx_strand_id
1 'polypeptide(L)'
;MQDRGAVVYEELNVLPEVLVIGCGTEGAAVALAVSESQPVTVIDNDSSRDGISLIEGKKNITVNTGVKVMGLEGFPGQFLVRFLDNGKHAKQNFGAIVVALEAQPSYDPAKYDGVKLGERILSLSQFQKNNRDYAGQKLAFILGQADQDSLLSFATVLSSAIALQEKGADVSILYDDMKVSADDLEQDYELARARGVNFLKYSGDLQIITTKVAATVLYWEPFLPQIKQIRLVSDCLVLAEDYIPNPGTADLAVALDVRTGPGGFFQDDNVHFLPVMSNREGIYFAGSCHGPIHGIELDKEVETVKAEVGRFASGKIRVPALQPQVNAEKCAVCLTCYRCCPHHAIEIVHDESLNNMYHSAARMNPLACRRCGTCAAECPGKAIQLPLYSDQEILEKVSKPPKLVAYACENSGSLAAEYARSLQPELQANLQIVPVPCSGKIDALYLIKALERGADGVMLLVCHKENCKYVWGNERADKRKEQVQRRLAEIGLEGDRVEIIHLAANQGNQFNTSVRSMVDKINQLGSNPGKVIK
;
A
#
# COMPACT_ATOMS: atom_id res chain seq x y z
N MET A 1 -13.02 31.34 7.79
CA MET A 1 -12.47 30.96 6.47
C MET A 1 -11.88 32.21 5.85
N GLN A 2 -10.57 32.42 5.99
CA GLN A 2 -9.89 33.51 5.27
C GLN A 2 -9.90 33.17 3.78
N ASP A 3 -10.16 34.20 2.97
CA ASP A 3 -10.28 34.16 1.52
C ASP A 3 -9.00 33.54 0.93
N ARG A 4 -9.09 32.25 0.53
CA ARG A 4 -7.99 31.52 -0.09
C ARG A 4 -7.88 32.08 -1.50
N GLY A 5 -6.87 32.92 -1.75
CA GLY A 5 -6.59 33.50 -3.06
C GLY A 5 -6.72 32.45 -4.17
N ALA A 6 -7.23 32.88 -5.34
CA ALA A 6 -7.56 32.00 -6.46
C ALA A 6 -6.45 30.98 -6.70
N VAL A 7 -6.77 29.68 -6.55
CA VAL A 7 -5.82 28.59 -6.81
C VAL A 7 -5.42 28.69 -8.28
N VAL A 8 -4.14 28.99 -8.52
CA VAL A 8 -3.56 28.99 -9.87
C VAL A 8 -3.47 27.55 -10.34
N TYR A 9 -3.81 27.30 -11.61
CA TYR A 9 -3.70 25.97 -12.22
C TYR A 9 -2.64 25.99 -13.32
N GLU A 10 -1.87 24.93 -13.40
CA GLU A 10 -0.91 24.65 -14.47
C GLU A 10 -1.50 23.59 -15.41
N GLU A 11 -1.30 23.76 -16.72
CA GLU A 11 -1.61 22.75 -17.73
C GLU A 11 -0.31 22.02 -18.11
N LEU A 12 -0.33 20.70 -18.00
CA LEU A 12 0.81 19.84 -18.32
C LEU A 12 0.49 18.96 -19.52
N ASN A 13 1.48 18.81 -20.40
CA ASN A 13 1.44 17.78 -21.44
C ASN A 13 1.79 16.42 -20.84
N VAL A 14 0.98 15.42 -21.11
CA VAL A 14 1.15 14.04 -20.63
C VAL A 14 1.01 13.07 -21.80
N LEU A 15 1.61 11.90 -21.68
CA LEU A 15 1.47 10.84 -22.66
C LEU A 15 0.20 10.03 -22.36
N PRO A 16 -0.63 9.73 -23.37
CA PRO A 16 -1.81 8.91 -23.17
C PRO A 16 -1.48 7.41 -23.10
N GLU A 17 -0.29 6.98 -23.52
CA GLU A 17 0.08 5.56 -23.56
C GLU A 17 0.27 4.97 -22.16
N VAL A 18 -0.28 3.78 -21.90
CA VAL A 18 -0.19 3.06 -20.62
C VAL A 18 0.62 1.79 -20.78
N LEU A 19 1.56 1.56 -19.85
CA LEU A 19 2.30 0.29 -19.75
C LEU A 19 1.58 -0.64 -18.77
N VAL A 20 1.22 -1.84 -19.21
CA VAL A 20 0.73 -2.93 -18.34
C VAL A 20 1.84 -3.98 -18.22
N ILE A 21 2.20 -4.34 -16.99
CA ILE A 21 3.25 -5.33 -16.71
C ILE A 21 2.59 -6.60 -16.16
N GLY A 22 2.59 -7.66 -16.97
CA GLY A 22 1.93 -8.93 -16.72
C GLY A 22 1.04 -9.35 -17.88
N CYS A 23 1.26 -10.56 -18.42
CA CYS A 23 0.50 -11.14 -19.53
C CYS A 23 -0.46 -12.26 -19.08
N GLY A 24 -0.76 -12.32 -17.78
CA GLY A 24 -1.78 -13.20 -17.22
C GLY A 24 -3.20 -12.74 -17.56
N THR A 25 -4.19 -13.46 -17.04
CA THR A 25 -5.61 -13.12 -17.20
C THR A 25 -5.96 -11.76 -16.58
N GLU A 26 -5.40 -11.45 -15.42
CA GLU A 26 -5.58 -10.15 -14.74
C GLU A 26 -5.00 -8.99 -15.58
N GLY A 27 -3.78 -9.15 -16.08
CA GLY A 27 -3.14 -8.16 -16.97
C GLY A 27 -3.90 -7.98 -18.29
N ALA A 28 -4.45 -9.06 -18.84
CA ALA A 28 -5.31 -8.99 -20.02
C ALA A 28 -6.61 -8.21 -19.74
N ALA A 29 -7.25 -8.43 -18.59
CA ALA A 29 -8.46 -7.71 -18.20
C ALA A 29 -8.21 -6.19 -18.08
N VAL A 30 -7.12 -5.80 -17.42
CA VAL A 30 -6.67 -4.40 -17.33
C VAL A 30 -6.42 -3.82 -18.72
N ALA A 31 -5.65 -4.52 -19.56
CA ALA A 31 -5.29 -4.04 -20.87
C ALA A 31 -6.52 -3.82 -21.77
N LEU A 32 -7.50 -4.74 -21.74
CA LEU A 32 -8.76 -4.59 -22.47
C LEU A 32 -9.51 -3.34 -22.02
N ALA A 33 -9.71 -3.18 -20.71
CA ALA A 33 -10.49 -2.06 -20.16
C ALA A 33 -9.85 -0.69 -20.45
N VAL A 34 -8.53 -0.56 -20.34
CA VAL A 34 -7.80 0.69 -20.63
C VAL A 34 -7.74 0.98 -22.13
N SER A 35 -7.64 -0.07 -22.97
CA SER A 35 -7.53 0.08 -24.43
C SER A 35 -8.74 0.74 -25.11
N GLU A 36 -9.87 0.81 -24.40
CA GLU A 36 -11.09 1.47 -24.86
C GLU A 36 -10.88 2.97 -25.09
N SER A 37 -10.03 3.62 -24.29
CA SER A 37 -9.81 5.07 -24.33
C SER A 37 -8.37 5.47 -24.67
N GLN A 38 -7.39 4.57 -24.51
CA GLN A 38 -5.96 4.89 -24.62
C GLN A 38 -5.15 3.77 -25.27
N PRO A 39 -3.97 4.06 -25.86
CA PRO A 39 -3.02 3.04 -26.28
C PRO A 39 -2.42 2.31 -25.08
N VAL A 40 -2.30 0.98 -25.17
CA VAL A 40 -1.74 0.12 -24.12
C VAL A 40 -0.61 -0.72 -24.70
N THR A 41 0.52 -0.73 -24.00
CA THR A 41 1.60 -1.69 -24.23
C THR A 41 1.63 -2.67 -23.06
N VAL A 42 1.46 -3.95 -23.35
CA VAL A 42 1.52 -5.05 -22.37
C VAL A 42 2.88 -5.74 -22.51
N ILE A 43 3.57 -5.91 -21.39
CA ILE A 43 4.86 -6.61 -21.36
C ILE A 43 4.86 -7.76 -20.37
N ASP A 44 5.68 -8.76 -20.67
CA ASP A 44 6.02 -9.81 -19.72
C ASP A 44 7.45 -10.33 -19.96
N ASN A 45 8.09 -10.81 -18.89
CA ASN A 45 9.40 -11.46 -18.98
C ASN A 45 9.25 -12.98 -18.97
N ASP A 46 8.88 -13.54 -17.82
CA ASP A 46 8.84 -14.99 -17.56
C ASP A 46 7.63 -15.39 -16.68
N SER A 47 6.48 -14.72 -16.83
CA SER A 47 5.28 -15.04 -16.05
C SER A 47 4.24 -15.86 -16.85
N SER A 48 3.05 -16.01 -16.28
CA SER A 48 1.91 -16.64 -16.95
C SER A 48 1.61 -15.88 -18.25
N ARG A 49 1.38 -16.64 -19.33
CA ARG A 49 1.05 -16.12 -20.67
C ARG A 49 -0.38 -16.44 -21.08
N ASP A 50 -1.19 -16.90 -20.13
CA ASP A 50 -2.55 -17.39 -20.37
C ASP A 50 -3.47 -16.27 -20.91
N GLY A 51 -3.19 -15.01 -20.55
CA GLY A 51 -3.94 -13.85 -20.99
C GLY A 51 -3.63 -13.37 -22.42
N ILE A 52 -2.51 -13.77 -23.03
CA ILE A 52 -2.11 -13.29 -24.37
C ILE A 52 -3.20 -13.56 -25.41
N SER A 53 -3.81 -14.74 -25.36
CA SER A 53 -4.87 -15.16 -26.28
C SER A 53 -6.11 -14.24 -26.26
N LEU A 54 -6.33 -13.52 -25.16
CA LEU A 54 -7.46 -12.59 -24.97
C LEU A 54 -7.20 -11.22 -25.60
N ILE A 55 -5.93 -10.81 -25.69
CA ILE A 55 -5.52 -9.44 -26.06
C ILE A 55 -4.76 -9.34 -27.39
N GLU A 56 -4.22 -10.45 -27.89
CA GLU A 56 -3.49 -10.47 -29.15
C GLU A 56 -4.38 -10.05 -30.32
N GLY A 57 -3.88 -9.14 -31.17
CA GLY A 57 -4.60 -8.61 -32.32
C GLY A 57 -5.74 -7.63 -31.99
N LYS A 58 -5.94 -7.27 -30.72
CA LYS A 58 -6.91 -6.24 -30.33
C LYS A 58 -6.39 -4.85 -30.70
N LYS A 59 -7.31 -3.96 -31.07
CA LYS A 59 -7.00 -2.56 -31.40
C LYS A 59 -6.45 -1.86 -30.15
N ASN A 60 -5.47 -0.96 -30.34
CA ASN A 60 -4.84 -0.17 -29.28
C ASN A 60 -4.02 -0.98 -28.26
N ILE A 61 -3.81 -2.29 -28.45
CA ILE A 61 -2.97 -3.11 -27.59
C ILE A 61 -1.75 -3.60 -28.36
N THR A 62 -0.56 -3.38 -27.79
CA THR A 62 0.69 -3.97 -28.26
C THR A 62 1.21 -4.93 -27.20
N VAL A 63 1.55 -6.16 -27.57
CA VAL A 63 2.04 -7.19 -26.62
C VAL A 63 3.49 -7.53 -26.93
N ASN A 64 4.37 -7.43 -25.94
CA ASN A 64 5.78 -7.81 -26.05
C ASN A 64 6.16 -8.82 -24.94
N THR A 65 6.80 -9.93 -25.31
CA THR A 65 7.23 -10.96 -24.35
C THR A 65 8.76 -11.09 -24.32
N GLY A 66 9.31 -11.62 -23.22
CA GLY A 66 10.76 -11.64 -23.00
C GLY A 66 11.35 -10.25 -22.72
N VAL A 67 10.53 -9.36 -22.17
CA VAL A 67 10.88 -7.97 -21.88
C VAL A 67 10.95 -7.77 -20.37
N LYS A 68 12.16 -7.50 -19.86
CA LYS A 68 12.40 -7.19 -18.45
C LYS A 68 12.51 -5.69 -18.24
N VAL A 69 11.79 -5.15 -17.25
CA VAL A 69 11.99 -3.75 -16.80
C VAL A 69 13.27 -3.66 -15.98
N MET A 70 14.17 -2.76 -16.38
CA MET A 70 15.48 -2.54 -15.75
C MET A 70 15.51 -1.27 -14.89
N GLY A 71 14.60 -0.34 -15.11
CA GLY A 71 14.50 0.85 -14.30
C GLY A 71 13.54 1.90 -14.85
N LEU A 72 13.22 2.85 -13.99
CA LEU A 72 12.25 3.91 -14.26
C LEU A 72 12.85 5.29 -13.98
N GLU A 73 12.65 6.22 -14.91
CA GLU A 73 12.92 7.65 -14.74
C GLU A 73 11.66 8.46 -15.02
N GLY A 74 11.64 9.72 -14.59
CA GLY A 74 10.53 10.64 -14.86
C GLY A 74 9.40 10.58 -13.83
N PHE A 75 8.23 11.04 -14.26
CA PHE A 75 7.08 11.36 -13.41
C PHE A 75 5.78 10.82 -14.03
N PRO A 76 4.69 10.72 -13.25
CA PRO A 76 3.34 10.52 -13.79
C PRO A 76 3.07 11.45 -14.98
N GLY A 77 2.62 10.86 -16.08
CA GLY A 77 2.40 11.50 -17.37
C GLY A 77 3.60 11.45 -18.32
N GLN A 78 4.82 11.21 -17.84
CA GLN A 78 6.07 11.19 -18.63
C GLN A 78 7.12 10.27 -17.99
N PHE A 79 6.80 9.00 -17.83
CA PHE A 79 7.73 7.98 -17.36
C PHE A 79 8.62 7.49 -18.49
N LEU A 80 9.93 7.52 -18.32
CA LEU A 80 10.89 6.86 -19.21
C LEU A 80 11.24 5.50 -18.63
N VAL A 81 10.75 4.44 -19.25
CA VAL A 81 10.99 3.06 -18.81
C VAL A 81 12.15 2.49 -19.62
N ARG A 82 13.11 1.86 -18.91
CA ARG A 82 14.25 1.18 -19.52
C ARG A 82 14.02 -0.33 -19.48
N PHE A 83 14.16 -0.98 -20.63
CA PHE A 83 13.91 -2.40 -20.81
C PHE A 83 15.18 -3.15 -21.20
N LEU A 84 15.18 -4.43 -20.88
CA LEU A 84 15.97 -5.45 -21.55
C LEU A 84 14.99 -6.30 -22.37
N ASP A 85 14.92 -6.02 -23.67
CA ASP A 85 14.07 -6.71 -24.65
C ASP A 85 14.89 -7.79 -25.34
N ASN A 86 14.67 -9.05 -24.98
CA ASN A 86 15.36 -10.19 -25.57
C ASN A 86 16.90 -10.02 -25.58
N GLY A 87 17.44 -9.46 -24.49
CA GLY A 87 18.87 -9.17 -24.31
C GLY A 87 19.36 -7.83 -24.90
N LYS A 88 18.50 -7.06 -25.57
CA LYS A 88 18.83 -5.73 -26.09
C LYS A 88 18.26 -4.63 -25.21
N HIS A 89 19.05 -3.59 -24.97
CA HIS A 89 18.57 -2.43 -24.22
C HIS A 89 17.65 -1.56 -25.08
N ALA A 90 16.47 -1.27 -24.56
CA ALA A 90 15.48 -0.37 -25.17
C ALA A 90 14.94 0.62 -24.13
N LYS A 91 14.35 1.72 -24.62
CA LYS A 91 13.68 2.72 -23.77
C LYS A 91 12.42 3.21 -24.45
N GLN A 92 11.35 3.41 -23.69
CA GLN A 92 10.10 3.99 -24.19
C GLN A 92 9.44 4.84 -23.10
N ASN A 93 8.67 5.85 -23.51
CA ASN A 93 7.95 6.71 -22.59
C ASN A 93 6.48 6.29 -22.43
N PHE A 94 5.95 6.42 -21.21
CA PHE A 94 4.56 6.11 -20.88
C PHE A 94 3.96 7.19 -19.98
N GLY A 95 2.64 7.36 -20.04
CA GLY A 95 1.90 8.22 -19.13
C GLY A 95 1.70 7.60 -17.75
N ALA A 96 1.37 6.31 -17.73
CA ALA A 96 1.11 5.54 -16.53
C ALA A 96 1.65 4.12 -16.66
N ILE A 97 1.84 3.47 -15.52
CA ILE A 97 2.27 2.09 -15.41
C ILE A 97 1.24 1.35 -14.53
N VAL A 98 0.78 0.20 -14.97
CA VAL A 98 -0.06 -0.71 -14.19
C VAL A 98 0.69 -2.03 -14.06
N VAL A 99 0.86 -2.51 -12.83
CA VAL A 99 1.45 -3.81 -12.55
C VAL A 99 0.32 -4.78 -12.23
N ALA A 100 0.28 -5.88 -12.98
CA ALA A 100 -0.72 -6.94 -12.88
C ALA A 100 -0.01 -8.32 -13.00
N LEU A 101 1.02 -8.51 -12.17
CA LEU A 101 1.75 -9.77 -12.07
C LEU A 101 1.00 -10.73 -11.14
N GLU A 102 0.35 -11.73 -11.72
CA GLU A 102 -0.46 -12.72 -10.99
C GLU A 102 0.36 -13.47 -9.92
N ALA A 103 -0.26 -13.66 -8.75
CA ALA A 103 0.22 -14.55 -7.70
C ALA A 103 0.29 -15.99 -8.20
N GLN A 104 1.23 -16.77 -7.66
CA GLN A 104 1.40 -18.17 -8.04
C GLN A 104 0.96 -19.09 -6.90
N PRO A 105 0.15 -20.13 -7.19
CA PRO A 105 -0.13 -21.15 -6.20
C PRO A 105 1.17 -21.91 -5.87
N SER A 106 1.38 -22.17 -4.59
CA SER A 106 2.56 -22.84 -4.06
C SER A 106 2.15 -23.93 -3.08
N TYR A 107 2.39 -25.18 -3.48
CA TYR A 107 2.21 -26.32 -2.58
C TYR A 107 3.40 -26.47 -1.65
N ASP A 108 3.17 -26.32 -0.35
CA ASP A 108 4.14 -26.61 0.70
C ASP A 108 3.82 -27.95 1.39
N PRO A 109 4.63 -29.01 1.17
CA PRO A 109 4.42 -30.30 1.83
C PRO A 109 4.45 -30.20 3.36
N ALA A 110 5.17 -29.23 3.94
CA ALA A 110 5.28 -29.09 5.38
C ALA A 110 3.93 -28.73 6.04
N LYS A 111 3.03 -28.05 5.33
CA LYS A 111 1.68 -27.73 5.81
C LYS A 111 0.75 -28.96 5.82
N TYR A 112 1.16 -30.05 5.18
CA TYR A 112 0.41 -31.31 5.06
C TYR A 112 1.25 -32.52 5.50
N ASP A 113 2.03 -32.42 6.58
CA ASP A 113 2.82 -33.52 7.16
C ASP A 113 3.75 -34.25 6.16
N GLY A 114 4.27 -33.53 5.15
CA GLY A 114 5.18 -34.07 4.14
C GLY A 114 4.51 -34.89 3.04
N VAL A 115 3.18 -34.79 2.89
CA VAL A 115 2.42 -35.47 1.84
C VAL A 115 2.96 -35.09 0.46
N LYS A 116 3.14 -36.10 -0.38
CA LYS A 116 3.56 -35.93 -1.78
C LYS A 116 2.36 -35.97 -2.70
N LEU A 117 2.33 -35.04 -3.65
CA LEU A 117 1.36 -35.05 -4.74
C LEU A 117 1.56 -36.27 -5.65
N GLY A 118 0.50 -36.69 -6.32
CA GLY A 118 0.48 -37.85 -7.21
C GLY A 118 -0.89 -38.05 -7.85
N GLU A 119 -1.15 -39.26 -8.36
CA GLU A 119 -2.35 -39.53 -9.17
C GLU A 119 -3.69 -39.42 -8.40
N ARG A 120 -3.64 -39.53 -7.06
CA ARG A 120 -4.80 -39.45 -6.16
C ARG A 120 -4.78 -38.26 -5.20
N ILE A 121 -3.62 -37.60 -5.07
CA ILE A 121 -3.47 -36.41 -4.23
C ILE A 121 -3.00 -35.31 -5.16
N LEU A 122 -3.89 -34.37 -5.44
CA LEU A 122 -3.61 -33.24 -6.31
C LEU A 122 -3.56 -31.98 -5.48
N SER A 123 -2.73 -31.03 -5.88
CA SER A 123 -2.95 -29.66 -5.44
C SER A 123 -4.12 -29.03 -6.20
N LEU A 124 -4.71 -27.97 -5.68
CA LEU A 124 -5.88 -27.34 -6.28
C LEU A 124 -5.59 -26.85 -7.71
N SER A 125 -4.42 -26.27 -7.97
CA SER A 125 -4.01 -25.86 -9.32
C SER A 125 -3.80 -27.04 -10.27
N GLN A 126 -3.25 -28.17 -9.80
CA GLN A 126 -3.18 -29.41 -10.58
C GLN A 126 -4.58 -30.00 -10.85
N PHE A 127 -5.50 -29.82 -9.90
CA PHE A 127 -6.88 -30.22 -10.06
C PHE A 127 -7.55 -29.42 -11.19
N GLN A 128 -7.43 -28.08 -11.18
CA GLN A 128 -8.04 -27.21 -12.19
C GLN A 128 -7.50 -27.44 -13.61
N LYS A 129 -6.21 -27.78 -13.74
CA LYS A 129 -5.55 -27.98 -15.05
C LYS A 129 -5.79 -29.36 -15.66
N ASN A 130 -6.30 -30.33 -14.88
CA ASN A 130 -6.56 -31.66 -15.42
C ASN A 130 -7.95 -31.74 -16.07
N ASN A 131 -8.06 -32.57 -17.11
CA ASN A 131 -9.32 -32.84 -17.79
C ASN A 131 -9.88 -34.22 -17.41
N ARG A 132 -9.66 -34.66 -16.17
CA ARG A 132 -10.10 -35.99 -15.72
C ARG A 132 -11.60 -35.96 -15.43
N ASP A 133 -12.30 -37.01 -15.85
CA ASP A 133 -13.69 -37.22 -15.46
C ASP A 133 -13.75 -37.87 -14.07
N TYR A 134 -14.61 -37.32 -13.23
CA TYR A 134 -14.79 -37.68 -11.83
C TYR A 134 -16.20 -38.23 -11.54
N ALA A 135 -17.03 -38.43 -12.58
CA ALA A 135 -18.34 -39.05 -12.43
C ALA A 135 -18.26 -40.38 -11.67
N GLY A 136 -19.10 -40.54 -10.63
CA GLY A 136 -19.14 -41.73 -9.77
C GLY A 136 -17.97 -41.91 -8.81
N GLN A 137 -17.01 -40.98 -8.76
CA GLN A 137 -15.88 -41.01 -7.81
C GLN A 137 -16.17 -40.16 -6.57
N LYS A 138 -15.53 -40.51 -5.46
CA LYS A 138 -15.53 -39.73 -4.21
C LYS A 138 -14.37 -38.74 -4.20
N LEU A 139 -14.68 -37.46 -4.14
CA LEU A 139 -13.70 -36.38 -4.12
C LEU A 139 -13.75 -35.68 -2.76
N ALA A 140 -12.57 -35.44 -2.19
CA ALA A 140 -12.43 -34.63 -0.99
C ALA A 140 -11.53 -33.42 -1.27
N PHE A 141 -11.95 -32.24 -0.85
CA PHE A 141 -11.14 -31.02 -0.85
C PHE A 141 -10.72 -30.70 0.59
N ILE A 142 -9.49 -30.22 0.79
CA ILE A 142 -9.02 -29.69 2.07
C ILE A 142 -8.73 -28.19 1.92
N LEU A 143 -9.49 -27.39 2.65
CA LEU A 143 -9.35 -25.93 2.78
C LEU A 143 -8.91 -25.57 4.21
N GLY A 144 -8.35 -24.38 4.40
CA GLY A 144 -8.03 -23.83 5.71
C GLY A 144 -6.71 -24.27 6.32
N GLN A 145 -5.99 -25.18 5.66
CA GLN A 145 -4.70 -25.68 6.16
C GLN A 145 -3.54 -24.85 5.61
N ALA A 146 -3.51 -24.63 4.29
CA ALA A 146 -2.43 -23.89 3.61
C ALA A 146 -2.82 -22.46 3.24
N ASP A 147 -4.11 -22.23 3.04
CA ASP A 147 -4.78 -21.07 2.44
C ASP A 147 -5.54 -20.24 3.48
N GLN A 148 -5.00 -20.10 4.70
CA GLN A 148 -5.65 -19.39 5.80
C GLN A 148 -5.90 -17.90 5.51
N ASP A 149 -5.14 -17.31 4.59
CA ASP A 149 -5.26 -15.88 4.27
C ASP A 149 -5.86 -15.63 2.88
N SER A 150 -6.39 -16.67 2.20
CA SER A 150 -6.88 -16.58 0.82
C SER A 150 -8.35 -16.98 0.69
N LEU A 151 -9.12 -16.17 -0.04
CA LEU A 151 -10.49 -16.50 -0.46
C LEU A 151 -10.52 -17.29 -1.79
N LEU A 152 -9.43 -17.28 -2.56
CA LEU A 152 -9.42 -17.86 -3.92
C LEU A 152 -9.65 -19.36 -3.91
N SER A 153 -9.02 -20.07 -2.97
CA SER A 153 -9.18 -21.52 -2.83
C SER A 153 -10.62 -21.87 -2.48
N PHE A 154 -11.26 -21.10 -1.60
CA PHE A 154 -12.66 -21.29 -1.20
C PHE A 154 -13.60 -21.06 -2.40
N ALA A 155 -13.46 -19.94 -3.10
CA ALA A 155 -14.25 -19.63 -4.30
C ALA A 155 -14.11 -20.72 -5.38
N THR A 156 -12.86 -21.12 -5.65
CA THR A 156 -12.54 -22.16 -6.64
C THR A 156 -13.17 -23.50 -6.27
N VAL A 157 -13.04 -23.91 -5.01
CA VAL A 157 -13.56 -25.20 -4.53
C VAL A 157 -15.08 -25.21 -4.53
N LEU A 158 -15.75 -24.13 -4.14
CA LEU A 158 -17.21 -24.04 -4.18
C LEU A 158 -17.74 -24.20 -5.61
N SER A 159 -17.22 -23.40 -6.55
CA SER A 159 -17.58 -23.50 -7.97
C SER A 159 -17.32 -24.90 -8.54
N SER A 160 -16.14 -25.47 -8.23
CA SER A 160 -15.76 -26.81 -8.68
C SER A 160 -16.65 -27.90 -8.09
N ALA A 161 -16.99 -27.81 -6.80
CA ALA A 161 -17.83 -28.78 -6.12
C ALA A 161 -19.26 -28.80 -6.70
N ILE A 162 -19.82 -27.62 -6.97
CA ILE A 162 -21.12 -27.44 -7.63
C ILE A 162 -21.14 -28.15 -8.99
N ALA A 163 -20.11 -27.93 -9.82
CA ALA A 163 -19.99 -28.53 -11.16
C ALA A 163 -19.72 -30.04 -11.12
N LEU A 164 -18.94 -30.52 -10.16
CA LEU A 164 -18.65 -31.95 -9.97
C LEU A 164 -19.89 -32.72 -9.52
N GLN A 165 -20.67 -32.13 -8.60
CA GLN A 165 -21.91 -32.72 -8.11
C GLN A 165 -22.95 -32.87 -9.24
N GLU A 166 -23.05 -31.87 -10.14
CA GLU A 166 -23.90 -31.96 -11.35
C GLU A 166 -23.48 -33.09 -12.29
N LYS A 167 -22.17 -33.38 -12.35
CA LYS A 167 -21.61 -34.49 -13.14
C LYS A 167 -21.67 -35.84 -12.44
N GLY A 168 -22.27 -35.91 -11.24
CA GLY A 168 -22.48 -37.16 -10.51
C GLY A 168 -21.28 -37.66 -9.71
N ALA A 169 -20.34 -36.78 -9.34
CA ALA A 169 -19.33 -37.09 -8.32
C ALA A 169 -19.92 -36.95 -6.90
N ASP A 170 -19.33 -37.63 -5.91
CA ASP A 170 -19.65 -37.45 -4.49
C ASP A 170 -18.58 -36.55 -3.85
N VAL A 171 -18.95 -35.30 -3.55
CA VAL A 171 -18.00 -34.27 -3.12
C VAL A 171 -18.08 -34.00 -1.62
N SER A 172 -16.92 -34.01 -0.97
CA SER A 172 -16.74 -33.58 0.42
C SER A 172 -15.72 -32.45 0.50
N ILE A 173 -15.96 -31.47 1.36
CA ILE A 173 -15.06 -30.34 1.63
C ILE A 173 -14.75 -30.34 3.13
N LEU A 174 -13.48 -30.57 3.47
CA LEU A 174 -12.95 -30.35 4.82
C LEU A 174 -12.49 -28.90 4.94
N TYR A 175 -12.87 -28.24 6.03
CA TYR A 175 -12.50 -26.86 6.31
C TYR A 175 -12.33 -26.63 7.82
N ASP A 176 -11.47 -25.69 8.19
CA ASP A 176 -11.42 -25.17 9.56
C ASP A 176 -12.54 -24.14 9.73
N ASP A 177 -12.49 -23.01 9.02
CA ASP A 177 -13.48 -21.95 8.96
C ASP A 177 -13.84 -21.67 7.49
N MET A 178 -15.13 -21.72 7.18
CA MET A 178 -15.62 -21.49 5.83
C MET A 178 -15.60 -20.00 5.53
N LYS A 179 -14.82 -19.58 4.54
CA LYS A 179 -14.67 -18.17 4.18
C LYS A 179 -15.48 -17.84 2.94
N VAL A 180 -16.58 -17.14 3.16
CA VAL A 180 -17.61 -16.84 2.16
C VAL A 180 -17.98 -15.36 2.20
N SER A 181 -17.02 -14.52 2.61
CA SER A 181 -17.22 -13.07 2.81
C SER A 181 -17.16 -12.24 1.52
N ALA A 182 -16.67 -12.82 0.42
CA ALA A 182 -16.71 -12.14 -0.87
C ALA A 182 -18.12 -12.22 -1.48
N ASP A 183 -18.40 -11.27 -2.38
CA ASP A 183 -19.66 -11.21 -3.11
C ASP A 183 -19.99 -12.59 -3.73
N ASP A 184 -21.26 -13.00 -3.59
CA ASP A 184 -21.85 -14.27 -4.07
C ASP A 184 -21.32 -15.59 -3.45
N LEU A 185 -20.22 -15.59 -2.67
CA LEU A 185 -19.68 -16.84 -2.10
C LEU A 185 -20.61 -17.52 -1.08
N GLU A 186 -21.36 -16.76 -0.28
CA GLU A 186 -22.38 -17.33 0.62
C GLU A 186 -23.47 -18.06 -0.20
N GLN A 187 -23.86 -17.50 -1.34
CA GLN A 187 -24.90 -18.08 -2.20
C GLN A 187 -24.38 -19.36 -2.87
N ASP A 188 -23.13 -19.36 -3.32
CA ASP A 188 -22.46 -20.55 -3.84
C ASP A 188 -22.33 -21.64 -2.77
N TYR A 189 -22.02 -21.25 -1.53
CA TYR A 189 -21.99 -22.17 -0.39
C TYR A 189 -23.37 -22.81 -0.12
N GLU A 190 -24.44 -22.00 -0.05
CA GLU A 190 -25.80 -22.50 0.09
C GLU A 190 -26.21 -23.42 -1.06
N LEU A 191 -25.87 -23.05 -2.30
CA LEU A 191 -26.15 -23.83 -3.50
C LEU A 191 -25.41 -25.18 -3.49
N ALA A 192 -24.13 -25.19 -3.13
CA ALA A 192 -23.34 -26.41 -2.99
C ALA A 192 -23.97 -27.36 -1.96
N ARG A 193 -24.38 -26.82 -0.79
CA ARG A 193 -25.08 -27.60 0.25
C ARG A 193 -26.41 -28.16 -0.26
N ALA A 194 -27.21 -27.34 -0.94
CA ALA A 194 -28.50 -27.77 -1.49
C ALA A 194 -28.36 -28.89 -2.52
N ARG A 195 -27.22 -28.96 -3.21
CA ARG A 195 -26.88 -30.02 -4.19
C ARG A 195 -26.28 -31.27 -3.55
N GLY A 196 -26.08 -31.29 -2.24
CA GLY A 196 -25.60 -32.45 -1.51
C GLY A 196 -24.08 -32.54 -1.38
N VAL A 197 -23.35 -31.43 -1.57
CA VAL A 197 -21.92 -31.36 -1.21
C VAL A 197 -21.80 -31.47 0.31
N ASN A 198 -20.95 -32.38 0.78
CA ASN A 198 -20.72 -32.61 2.20
C ASN A 198 -19.70 -31.62 2.76
N PHE A 199 -20.07 -30.86 3.79
CA PHE A 199 -19.18 -29.93 4.46
C PHE A 199 -18.80 -30.48 5.84
N LEU A 200 -17.51 -30.69 6.06
CA LEU A 200 -16.96 -31.38 7.22
C LEU A 200 -16.00 -30.43 7.96
N LYS A 201 -16.35 -30.01 9.18
CA LYS A 201 -15.48 -29.10 9.94
C LYS A 201 -14.36 -29.94 10.58
N TYR A 202 -13.13 -29.45 10.52
CA TYR A 202 -12.04 -30.01 11.31
C TYR A 202 -11.45 -28.99 12.24
N SER A 203 -10.69 -29.47 13.22
CA SER A 203 -9.86 -28.63 14.06
C SER A 203 -8.59 -29.39 14.45
N GLY A 204 -7.47 -28.66 14.48
CA GLY A 204 -6.14 -29.25 14.69
C GLY A 204 -5.59 -29.96 13.46
N ASP A 205 -4.59 -30.81 13.68
CA ASP A 205 -3.81 -31.43 12.60
C ASP A 205 -4.59 -32.52 11.84
N LEU A 206 -4.30 -32.61 10.54
CA LEU A 206 -4.87 -33.60 9.62
C LEU A 206 -3.85 -34.69 9.31
N GLN A 207 -4.23 -35.96 9.46
CA GLN A 207 -3.37 -37.07 9.02
C GLN A 207 -3.86 -37.60 7.68
N ILE A 208 -3.04 -37.44 6.65
CA ILE A 208 -3.34 -37.88 5.29
C ILE A 208 -2.58 -39.19 5.00
N ILE A 209 -3.34 -40.23 4.67
CA ILE A 209 -2.83 -41.58 4.38
C ILE A 209 -3.23 -41.94 2.95
N THR A 210 -2.26 -42.23 2.09
CA THR A 210 -2.50 -42.62 0.70
C THR A 210 -2.21 -44.11 0.50
N THR A 211 -3.12 -44.79 -0.20
CA THR A 211 -2.92 -46.16 -0.68
C THR A 211 -3.04 -46.19 -2.22
N LYS A 212 -2.78 -47.35 -2.84
CA LYS A 212 -2.98 -47.52 -4.29
C LYS A 212 -4.44 -47.33 -4.73
N VAL A 213 -5.40 -47.52 -3.81
CA VAL A 213 -6.84 -47.55 -4.12
C VAL A 213 -7.61 -46.35 -3.60
N ALA A 214 -7.13 -45.66 -2.57
CA ALA A 214 -7.82 -44.54 -1.95
C ALA A 214 -6.87 -43.58 -1.23
N ALA A 215 -7.27 -42.31 -1.13
CA ALA A 215 -6.74 -41.33 -0.19
C ALA A 215 -7.65 -41.30 1.05
N THR A 216 -7.06 -41.23 2.23
CA THR A 216 -7.79 -41.20 3.50
C THR A 216 -7.32 -40.00 4.31
N VAL A 217 -8.26 -39.21 4.84
CA VAL A 217 -7.97 -38.15 5.80
C VAL A 217 -8.53 -38.57 7.15
N LEU A 218 -7.69 -38.52 8.16
CA LEU A 218 -8.10 -38.66 9.54
C LEU A 218 -8.11 -37.27 10.19
N TYR A 219 -9.26 -36.87 10.74
CA TYR A 219 -9.46 -35.53 11.28
C TYR A 219 -10.28 -35.57 12.58
N TRP A 220 -10.24 -34.49 13.34
CA TRP A 220 -11.08 -34.31 14.53
C TRP A 220 -12.22 -33.33 14.22
N GLU A 221 -13.46 -33.75 14.50
CA GLU A 221 -14.66 -32.94 14.31
C GLU A 221 -15.05 -32.26 15.64
N PRO A 222 -14.95 -30.92 15.74
CA PRO A 222 -15.22 -30.21 16.99
C PRO A 222 -16.64 -30.39 17.53
N PHE A 223 -17.63 -30.67 16.67
CA PHE A 223 -19.01 -30.90 17.12
C PHE A 223 -19.29 -32.33 17.61
N LEU A 224 -18.33 -33.25 17.48
CA LEU A 224 -18.43 -34.64 17.92
C LEU A 224 -17.27 -35.03 18.86
N PRO A 225 -17.14 -34.36 20.03
CA PRO A 225 -15.96 -34.48 20.89
C PRO A 225 -15.72 -35.89 21.44
N GLN A 226 -16.75 -36.72 21.54
CA GLN A 226 -16.64 -38.12 21.94
C GLN A 226 -15.95 -39.02 20.90
N ILE A 227 -15.88 -38.58 19.64
CA ILE A 227 -15.19 -39.30 18.56
C ILE A 227 -13.79 -38.72 18.42
N LYS A 228 -12.78 -39.50 18.82
CA LYS A 228 -11.38 -39.03 18.82
C LYS A 228 -10.86 -38.73 17.41
N GLN A 229 -11.30 -39.48 16.40
CA GLN A 229 -10.82 -39.33 15.03
C GLN A 229 -11.86 -39.86 14.05
N ILE A 230 -12.23 -39.07 13.06
CA ILE A 230 -13.12 -39.45 11.97
C ILE A 230 -12.26 -39.80 10.75
N ARG A 231 -12.67 -40.83 10.02
CA ARG A 231 -12.01 -41.29 8.81
C ARG A 231 -12.84 -40.94 7.58
N LEU A 232 -12.33 -40.05 6.74
CA LEU A 232 -12.87 -39.79 5.40
C LEU A 232 -12.05 -40.56 4.36
N VAL A 233 -12.71 -41.33 3.50
CA VAL A 233 -12.06 -42.08 2.42
C VAL A 233 -12.54 -41.53 1.08
N SER A 234 -11.62 -41.11 0.22
CA SER A 234 -11.89 -40.59 -1.12
C SER A 234 -11.05 -41.30 -2.19
N ASP A 235 -11.54 -41.28 -3.42
CA ASP A 235 -10.80 -41.77 -4.59
C ASP A 235 -9.71 -40.77 -5.01
N CYS A 236 -10.01 -39.47 -4.84
CA CYS A 236 -9.13 -38.35 -5.07
C CYS A 236 -9.23 -37.35 -3.91
N LEU A 237 -8.09 -36.80 -3.49
CA LEU A 237 -7.96 -35.77 -2.48
C LEU A 237 -7.31 -34.55 -3.12
N VAL A 238 -7.92 -33.39 -2.97
CA VAL A 238 -7.44 -32.12 -3.51
C VAL A 238 -7.05 -31.22 -2.35
N LEU A 239 -5.82 -30.72 -2.37
CA LEU A 239 -5.24 -29.89 -1.32
C LEU A 239 -5.18 -28.44 -1.79
N ALA A 240 -5.71 -27.51 -1.00
CA ALA A 240 -5.48 -26.09 -1.23
C ALA A 240 -3.98 -25.75 -1.20
N GLU A 241 -3.62 -24.65 -1.85
CA GLU A 241 -2.26 -24.17 -1.94
C GLU A 241 -2.18 -22.79 -1.30
N ASP A 242 -0.99 -22.44 -0.81
CA ASP A 242 -0.71 -21.05 -0.47
C ASP A 242 -0.52 -20.24 -1.77
N TYR A 243 -0.58 -18.93 -1.67
CA TYR A 243 -0.30 -18.03 -2.79
C TYR A 243 0.92 -17.20 -2.48
N ILE A 244 1.90 -17.26 -3.38
CA ILE A 244 3.14 -16.48 -3.27
C ILE A 244 3.18 -15.42 -4.37
N PRO A 245 3.89 -14.30 -4.14
CA PRO A 245 4.09 -13.30 -5.19
C PRO A 245 4.82 -13.91 -6.38
N ASN A 246 4.60 -13.32 -7.56
CA ASN A 246 5.33 -13.68 -8.75
C ASN A 246 6.87 -13.61 -8.51
N PRO A 247 7.68 -14.57 -9.01
CA PRO A 247 9.13 -14.53 -8.82
C PRO A 247 9.80 -13.23 -9.30
N GLY A 248 9.21 -12.55 -10.29
CA GLY A 248 9.69 -11.26 -10.79
C GLY A 248 9.33 -10.04 -9.93
N THR A 249 8.49 -10.20 -8.90
CA THR A 249 7.97 -9.08 -8.09
C THR A 249 9.07 -8.28 -7.40
N ALA A 250 10.03 -8.93 -6.74
CA ALA A 250 11.09 -8.23 -6.01
C ALA A 250 11.99 -7.40 -6.94
N ASP A 251 12.41 -7.98 -8.06
CA ASP A 251 13.22 -7.29 -9.07
C ASP A 251 12.46 -6.09 -9.68
N LEU A 252 11.18 -6.28 -9.99
CA LEU A 252 10.34 -5.22 -10.54
C LEU A 252 10.09 -4.10 -9.53
N ALA A 253 9.89 -4.43 -8.25
CA ALA A 253 9.72 -3.46 -7.18
C ALA A 253 10.93 -2.52 -7.08
N VAL A 254 12.14 -3.07 -7.15
CA VAL A 254 13.38 -2.29 -7.19
C VAL A 254 13.47 -1.43 -8.46
N ALA A 255 13.13 -1.99 -9.62
CA ALA A 255 13.21 -1.27 -10.90
C ALA A 255 12.23 -0.07 -10.97
N LEU A 256 11.05 -0.20 -10.35
CA LEU A 256 10.04 0.85 -10.29
C LEU A 256 10.17 1.76 -9.05
N ASP A 257 11.01 1.39 -8.09
CA ASP A 257 11.14 2.03 -6.77
C ASP A 257 9.79 2.08 -6.01
N VAL A 258 9.11 0.94 -6.00
CA VAL A 258 7.84 0.72 -5.28
C VAL A 258 8.03 -0.23 -4.12
N ARG A 259 7.21 -0.06 -3.08
CA ARG A 259 7.30 -0.86 -1.85
C ARG A 259 6.60 -2.22 -2.00
N THR A 260 7.10 -3.19 -1.25
CA THR A 260 6.49 -4.51 -1.07
C THR A 260 6.11 -4.70 0.39
N GLY A 261 5.03 -5.43 0.62
CA GLY A 261 4.56 -5.79 1.95
C GLY A 261 5.34 -6.96 2.56
N PRO A 262 5.04 -7.33 3.83
CA PRO A 262 5.71 -8.43 4.54
C PRO A 262 5.61 -9.78 3.83
N GLY A 263 4.52 -10.03 3.08
CA GLY A 263 4.33 -11.24 2.26
C GLY A 263 5.07 -11.22 0.92
N GLY A 264 5.83 -10.17 0.61
CA GLY A 264 6.56 -10.00 -0.65
C GLY A 264 5.70 -9.57 -1.84
N PHE A 265 4.39 -9.39 -1.64
CA PHE A 265 3.49 -8.77 -2.62
C PHE A 265 3.74 -7.27 -2.74
N PHE A 266 3.27 -6.67 -3.83
CA PHE A 266 3.29 -5.21 -3.96
C PHE A 266 2.43 -4.54 -2.90
N GLN A 267 2.85 -3.37 -2.46
CA GLN A 267 2.17 -2.52 -1.47
C GLN A 267 2.24 -3.03 -0.01
N ASP A 268 2.51 -2.11 0.91
CA ASP A 268 2.38 -2.34 2.35
C ASP A 268 0.92 -2.10 2.78
N ASP A 269 0.45 -2.81 3.82
CA ASP A 269 -0.84 -2.56 4.45
C ASP A 269 -0.89 -1.16 5.05
N ASN A 270 -1.55 -0.23 4.34
CA ASN A 270 -1.67 1.16 4.74
C ASN A 270 -3.09 1.66 4.49
N VAL A 271 -3.75 2.09 5.57
CA VAL A 271 -5.15 2.57 5.54
C VAL A 271 -5.40 3.78 4.64
N HIS A 272 -4.35 4.46 4.17
CA HIS A 272 -4.47 5.62 3.29
C HIS A 272 -4.24 5.31 1.82
N PHE A 273 -3.71 4.13 1.49
CA PHE A 273 -3.57 3.72 0.10
C PHE A 273 -4.89 3.09 -0.37
N LEU A 274 -5.33 3.49 -1.55
CA LEU A 274 -6.38 2.74 -2.24
C LEU A 274 -5.79 1.39 -2.70
N PRO A 275 -6.60 0.34 -2.87
CA PRO A 275 -6.10 -0.99 -3.25
C PRO A 275 -5.20 -0.97 -4.49
N VAL A 276 -5.51 -0.06 -5.44
CA VAL A 276 -4.80 0.02 -6.71
C VAL A 276 -3.61 1.00 -6.74
N MET A 277 -3.31 1.70 -5.64
CA MET A 277 -2.32 2.79 -5.66
C MET A 277 -1.00 2.41 -5.00
N SER A 278 0.10 2.65 -5.71
CA SER A 278 1.44 2.54 -5.12
C SER A 278 1.89 3.80 -4.36
N ASN A 279 3.05 3.74 -3.71
CA ASN A 279 3.76 4.94 -3.20
C ASN A 279 4.21 5.91 -4.31
N ARG A 280 4.26 5.38 -5.54
CA ARG A 280 4.50 5.95 -6.88
C ARG A 280 3.28 6.60 -7.54
N GLU A 281 3.10 7.92 -7.55
CA GLU A 281 2.02 8.50 -8.37
C GLU A 281 2.14 8.11 -9.84
N GLY A 282 1.05 7.64 -10.46
CA GLY A 282 1.03 7.14 -11.84
C GLY A 282 1.50 5.70 -12.02
N ILE A 283 1.84 5.00 -10.92
CA ILE A 283 2.07 3.56 -10.89
C ILE A 283 0.97 2.91 -10.06
N TYR A 284 0.25 1.98 -10.68
CA TYR A 284 -0.92 1.34 -10.12
C TYR A 284 -0.75 -0.18 -10.03
N PHE A 285 -1.49 -0.79 -9.12
CA PHE A 285 -1.59 -2.24 -8.96
C PHE A 285 -2.99 -2.69 -9.34
N ALA A 286 -3.10 -3.87 -9.95
CA ALA A 286 -4.38 -4.51 -10.21
C ALA A 286 -4.19 -6.02 -10.13
N GLY A 287 -5.14 -6.72 -9.53
CA GLY A 287 -5.06 -8.17 -9.43
C GLY A 287 -4.23 -8.65 -8.26
N SER A 288 -3.89 -9.94 -8.30
CA SER A 288 -3.25 -10.65 -7.20
C SER A 288 -1.78 -10.25 -6.95
N CYS A 289 -1.26 -9.27 -7.69
CA CYS A 289 0.09 -8.75 -7.52
C CYS A 289 0.32 -8.06 -6.15
N HIS A 290 -0.75 -7.55 -5.52
CA HIS A 290 -0.72 -6.92 -4.20
C HIS A 290 -1.35 -7.79 -3.09
N GLY A 291 -1.59 -9.06 -3.38
CA GLY A 291 -2.15 -10.06 -2.46
C GLY A 291 -3.28 -10.85 -3.14
N PRO A 292 -3.63 -12.05 -2.68
CA PRO A 292 -4.67 -12.85 -3.34
C PRO A 292 -6.04 -12.15 -3.29
N ILE A 293 -6.61 -11.81 -4.45
CA ILE A 293 -7.94 -11.18 -4.56
C ILE A 293 -8.98 -12.08 -5.25
N HIS A 294 -10.26 -11.86 -4.96
CA HIS A 294 -11.38 -12.53 -5.63
C HIS A 294 -11.75 -11.82 -6.95
N GLY A 295 -12.36 -12.53 -7.91
CA GLY A 295 -12.66 -11.96 -9.25
C GLY A 295 -13.51 -10.69 -9.24
N ILE A 296 -14.46 -10.56 -8.30
CA ILE A 296 -15.29 -9.34 -8.17
C ILE A 296 -14.46 -8.14 -7.66
N GLU A 297 -13.41 -8.40 -6.87
CA GLU A 297 -12.47 -7.36 -6.46
C GLU A 297 -11.62 -6.91 -7.65
N LEU A 298 -11.19 -7.84 -8.51
CA LEU A 298 -10.47 -7.52 -9.75
C LEU A 298 -11.29 -6.57 -10.65
N ASP A 299 -12.58 -6.83 -10.85
CA ASP A 299 -13.43 -5.95 -11.68
C ASP A 299 -13.48 -4.52 -11.13
N LYS A 300 -13.61 -4.38 -9.80
CA LYS A 300 -13.60 -3.08 -9.11
C LYS A 300 -12.24 -2.38 -9.27
N GLU A 301 -11.15 -3.14 -9.17
CA GLU A 301 -9.79 -2.61 -9.36
C GLU A 301 -9.53 -2.16 -10.80
N VAL A 302 -9.94 -2.95 -11.79
CA VAL A 302 -9.80 -2.63 -13.21
C VAL A 302 -10.51 -1.31 -13.54
N GLU A 303 -11.75 -1.13 -13.08
CA GLU A 303 -12.49 0.11 -13.30
C GLU A 303 -11.85 1.30 -12.56
N THR A 304 -11.31 1.08 -11.36
CA THR A 304 -10.59 2.13 -10.62
C THR A 304 -9.31 2.54 -11.33
N VAL A 305 -8.52 1.58 -11.81
CA VAL A 305 -7.30 1.83 -12.59
C VAL A 305 -7.65 2.58 -13.87
N LYS A 306 -8.67 2.13 -14.60
CA LYS A 306 -9.16 2.80 -15.82
C LYS A 306 -9.51 4.26 -15.57
N ALA A 307 -10.19 4.56 -14.46
CA ALA A 307 -10.52 5.94 -14.08
C ALA A 307 -9.27 6.78 -13.79
N GLU A 308 -8.29 6.23 -13.06
CA GLU A 308 -7.06 6.95 -12.71
C GLU A 308 -6.15 7.20 -13.92
N VAL A 309 -5.92 6.19 -14.77
CA VAL A 309 -5.10 6.34 -15.99
C VAL A 309 -5.81 7.17 -17.07
N GLY A 310 -7.15 7.12 -17.09
CA GLY A 310 -8.04 7.87 -17.99
C GLY A 310 -7.81 9.38 -17.93
N ARG A 311 -7.30 9.90 -16.81
CA ARG A 311 -6.94 11.31 -16.63
C ARG A 311 -5.81 11.77 -17.57
N PHE A 312 -5.05 10.85 -18.16
CA PHE A 312 -3.99 11.13 -19.12
C PHE A 312 -4.43 11.01 -20.58
N ALA A 313 -5.64 10.51 -20.86
CA ALA A 313 -6.10 10.15 -22.20
C ALA A 313 -6.12 11.33 -23.20
N SER A 314 -6.42 12.54 -22.72
CA SER A 314 -6.46 13.77 -23.52
C SER A 314 -5.07 14.27 -23.95
N GLY A 315 -3.99 13.70 -23.41
CA GLY A 315 -2.62 14.19 -23.57
C GLY A 315 -2.33 15.49 -22.80
N LYS A 316 -3.30 16.01 -22.04
CA LYS A 316 -3.18 17.24 -21.25
C LYS A 316 -3.93 17.13 -19.94
N ILE A 317 -3.29 17.52 -18.85
CA ILE A 317 -3.91 17.53 -17.52
C ILE A 317 -3.73 18.87 -16.83
N ARG A 318 -4.78 19.32 -16.15
CA ARG A 318 -4.79 20.56 -15.39
C ARG A 318 -4.65 20.27 -13.91
N VAL A 319 -3.63 20.84 -13.27
CA VAL A 319 -3.30 20.60 -11.86
C VAL A 319 -3.17 21.90 -11.07
N PRO A 320 -3.55 21.92 -9.77
CA PRO A 320 -3.38 23.10 -8.95
C PRO A 320 -1.88 23.34 -8.64
N ALA A 321 -1.42 24.56 -8.82
CA ALA A 321 -0.04 25.00 -8.60
C ALA A 321 0.24 25.28 -7.10
N LEU A 322 0.07 24.27 -6.25
CA LEU A 322 0.24 24.35 -4.79
C LEU A 322 1.48 23.63 -4.26
N GLN A 323 2.38 23.21 -5.16
CA GLN A 323 3.61 22.52 -4.82
C GLN A 323 4.53 23.44 -4.01
N PRO A 324 5.50 22.88 -3.24
CA PRO A 324 6.51 23.69 -2.61
C PRO A 324 7.22 24.60 -3.63
N GLN A 325 7.35 25.87 -3.28
CA GLN A 325 7.99 26.89 -4.09
C GLN A 325 9.46 27.02 -3.69
N VAL A 326 10.34 27.18 -4.67
CA VAL A 326 11.78 27.25 -4.46
C VAL A 326 12.28 28.65 -4.81
N ASN A 327 12.89 29.31 -3.83
CA ASN A 327 13.68 30.52 -4.08
C ASN A 327 15.03 30.11 -4.66
N ALA A 328 15.24 30.38 -5.95
CA ALA A 328 16.44 29.99 -6.67
C ALA A 328 17.72 30.62 -6.12
N GLU A 329 17.67 31.88 -5.65
CA GLU A 329 18.83 32.59 -5.10
C GLU A 329 19.34 31.95 -3.79
N LYS A 330 18.45 31.33 -3.02
CA LYS A 330 18.80 30.57 -1.80
C LYS A 330 19.16 29.11 -2.10
N CYS A 331 18.86 28.61 -3.30
CA CYS A 331 19.05 27.20 -3.63
C CYS A 331 20.51 26.91 -3.99
N ALA A 332 21.22 26.18 -3.13
CA ALA A 332 22.59 25.74 -3.39
C ALA A 332 22.67 24.41 -4.19
N VAL A 333 21.54 23.93 -4.75
CA VAL A 333 21.47 22.67 -5.54
C VAL A 333 22.11 21.46 -4.83
N CYS A 334 22.01 21.40 -3.49
CA CYS A 334 22.64 20.35 -2.68
C CYS A 334 22.00 18.94 -2.80
N LEU A 335 20.87 18.84 -3.51
CA LEU A 335 20.11 17.62 -3.76
C LEU A 335 19.53 16.93 -2.51
N THR A 336 19.55 17.57 -1.34
CA THR A 336 18.92 17.02 -0.12
C THR A 336 17.42 16.80 -0.31
N CYS A 337 16.74 17.78 -0.90
CA CYS A 337 15.32 17.69 -1.18
C CYS A 337 15.00 16.52 -2.14
N TYR A 338 15.80 16.38 -3.20
CA TYR A 338 15.70 15.29 -4.18
C TYR A 338 15.77 13.92 -3.50
N ARG A 339 16.80 13.69 -2.67
CA ARG A 339 17.00 12.42 -1.96
C ARG A 339 15.96 12.14 -0.88
N CYS A 340 15.38 13.16 -0.25
CA CYS A 340 14.45 12.96 0.86
C CYS A 340 12.99 12.80 0.43
N CYS A 341 12.65 13.05 -0.84
CA CYS A 341 11.28 13.02 -1.32
C CYS A 341 10.76 11.58 -1.42
N PRO A 342 9.74 11.18 -0.64
CA PRO A 342 9.16 9.83 -0.73
C PRO A 342 8.44 9.52 -2.04
N HIS A 343 8.14 10.56 -2.83
CA HIS A 343 7.26 10.46 -4.00
C HIS A 343 8.01 10.64 -5.33
N HIS A 344 9.34 10.75 -5.28
CA HIS A 344 10.17 11.00 -6.48
C HIS A 344 9.67 12.20 -7.29
N ALA A 345 9.23 13.25 -6.59
CA ALA A 345 8.51 14.36 -7.20
C ALA A 345 9.40 15.58 -7.50
N ILE A 346 10.73 15.44 -7.41
CA ILE A 346 11.66 16.57 -7.53
C ILE A 346 12.58 16.34 -8.72
N GLU A 347 12.68 17.35 -9.57
CA GLU A 347 13.69 17.48 -10.62
C GLU A 347 14.61 18.65 -10.33
N ILE A 348 15.76 18.69 -11.01
CA ILE A 348 16.63 19.85 -11.05
C ILE A 348 16.47 20.49 -12.43
N VAL A 349 15.91 21.70 -12.45
CA VAL A 349 15.77 22.48 -13.68
C VAL A 349 17.01 23.35 -13.87
N HIS A 350 17.46 23.47 -15.11
CA HIS A 350 18.53 24.36 -15.53
C HIS A 350 17.92 25.47 -16.40
N ASP A 351 18.15 26.72 -16.04
CA ASP A 351 17.62 27.90 -16.71
C ASP A 351 18.56 29.10 -16.44
N GLU A 352 19.10 29.68 -17.51
CA GLU A 352 20.06 30.78 -17.47
C GLU A 352 19.51 32.03 -16.76
N SER A 353 18.19 32.19 -16.70
CA SER A 353 17.54 33.31 -15.99
C SER A 353 17.60 33.17 -14.46
N LEU A 354 17.96 31.99 -13.93
CA LEU A 354 18.08 31.78 -12.49
C LEU A 354 19.34 32.44 -11.95
N ASN A 355 19.13 33.41 -11.05
CA ASN A 355 20.18 34.21 -10.43
C ASN A 355 20.90 33.46 -9.29
N ASN A 356 21.55 32.34 -9.61
CA ASN A 356 22.45 31.63 -8.71
C ASN A 356 23.65 31.05 -9.47
N MET A 357 24.66 30.58 -8.73
CA MET A 357 25.93 30.12 -9.31
C MET A 357 25.78 28.97 -10.33
N TYR A 358 24.71 28.20 -10.25
CA TYR A 358 24.52 27.00 -11.06
C TYR A 358 23.51 27.18 -12.19
N HIS A 359 22.85 28.34 -12.29
CA HIS A 359 21.68 28.56 -13.14
C HIS A 359 20.67 27.41 -13.04
N SER A 360 20.52 26.86 -11.83
CA SER A 360 19.75 25.64 -11.60
C SER A 360 19.03 25.68 -10.26
N ALA A 361 17.85 25.08 -10.18
CA ALA A 361 17.10 24.98 -8.94
C ALA A 361 16.30 23.66 -8.87
N ALA A 362 15.97 23.24 -7.65
CA ALA A 362 15.00 22.17 -7.48
C ALA A 362 13.61 22.66 -7.92
N ARG A 363 12.85 21.80 -8.60
CA ARG A 363 11.45 22.02 -8.96
C ARG A 363 10.65 20.77 -8.61
N MET A 364 9.45 20.97 -8.08
CA MET A 364 8.55 19.89 -7.73
C MET A 364 7.59 19.64 -8.88
N ASN A 365 7.56 18.42 -9.40
CA ASN A 365 6.59 18.01 -10.40
C ASN A 365 5.18 18.05 -9.78
N PRO A 366 4.22 18.77 -10.40
CA PRO A 366 2.92 19.02 -9.80
C PRO A 366 1.97 17.81 -9.82
N LEU A 367 2.20 16.81 -10.66
CA LEU A 367 1.46 15.54 -10.65
C LEU A 367 1.99 14.58 -9.60
N ALA A 368 3.31 14.54 -9.41
CA ALA A 368 3.94 13.63 -8.45
C ALA A 368 3.91 14.15 -7.00
N CYS A 369 3.92 15.48 -6.80
CA CYS A 369 4.09 16.05 -5.47
C CYS A 369 2.81 15.92 -4.63
N ARG A 370 2.86 15.09 -3.58
CA ARG A 370 1.78 14.96 -2.58
C ARG A 370 1.77 16.03 -1.48
N ARG A 371 2.62 17.06 -1.59
CA ARG A 371 2.69 18.22 -0.67
C ARG A 371 2.91 17.86 0.81
N CYS A 372 3.60 16.75 1.10
CA CYS A 372 3.89 16.33 2.48
C CYS A 372 4.87 17.28 3.21
N GLY A 373 5.63 18.09 2.48
CA GLY A 373 6.47 19.13 3.07
C GLY A 373 7.82 18.68 3.62
N THR A 374 8.19 17.40 3.48
CA THR A 374 9.50 16.87 3.90
C THR A 374 10.67 17.65 3.28
N CYS A 375 10.61 17.97 1.98
CA CYS A 375 11.66 18.73 1.30
C CYS A 375 11.86 20.14 1.87
N ALA A 376 10.79 20.79 2.35
CA ALA A 376 10.86 22.11 2.96
C ALA A 376 11.53 22.02 4.34
N ALA A 377 11.16 21.03 5.15
CA ALA A 377 11.78 20.80 6.47
C ALA A 377 13.27 20.47 6.35
N GLU A 378 13.65 19.65 5.35
CA GLU A 378 15.03 19.21 5.14
C GLU A 378 15.90 20.23 4.40
N CYS A 379 15.33 21.30 3.83
CA CYS A 379 16.11 22.28 3.08
C CYS A 379 17.04 23.06 4.04
N PRO A 380 18.38 22.93 3.92
CA PRO A 380 19.30 23.61 4.83
C PRO A 380 19.28 25.13 4.62
N GLY A 381 19.18 25.59 3.37
CA GLY A 381 19.10 27.01 3.04
C GLY A 381 17.71 27.63 3.22
N LYS A 382 16.71 26.87 3.69
CA LYS A 382 15.29 27.28 3.76
C LYS A 382 14.78 27.95 2.47
N ALA A 383 15.32 27.49 1.34
CA ALA A 383 14.96 27.94 0.00
C ALA A 383 13.58 27.46 -0.43
N ILE A 384 13.08 26.38 0.18
CA ILE A 384 11.83 25.72 -0.19
C ILE A 384 10.75 26.09 0.83
N GLN A 385 9.64 26.68 0.37
CA GLN A 385 8.49 27.02 1.20
C GLN A 385 7.24 26.33 0.67
N LEU A 386 6.42 25.77 1.55
CA LEU A 386 5.19 25.08 1.17
C LEU A 386 4.00 26.04 1.27
N PRO A 387 3.28 26.37 0.19
CA PRO A 387 2.12 27.25 0.27
C PRO A 387 1.07 26.75 1.29
N LEU A 388 0.50 27.69 2.07
CA LEU A 388 -0.42 27.47 3.21
C LEU A 388 0.22 26.87 4.48
N TYR A 389 1.48 26.48 4.40
CA TYR A 389 2.28 25.88 5.48
C TYR A 389 3.74 26.35 5.41
N SER A 390 3.95 27.61 5.07
CA SER A 390 5.29 28.21 5.08
C SER A 390 5.85 28.20 6.51
N ASP A 391 7.17 28.26 6.62
CA ASP A 391 7.83 28.29 7.94
C ASP A 391 7.32 29.46 8.79
N GLN A 392 7.09 30.61 8.16
CA GLN A 392 6.54 31.78 8.81
C GLN A 392 5.11 31.55 9.32
N GLU A 393 4.20 31.05 8.48
CA GLU A 393 2.81 30.78 8.88
C GLU A 393 2.74 29.77 10.04
N ILE A 394 3.55 28.70 10.00
CA ILE A 394 3.60 27.70 11.08
C ILE A 394 4.12 28.32 12.37
N LEU A 395 5.16 29.14 12.29
CA LEU A 395 5.72 29.81 13.47
C LEU A 395 4.75 30.85 14.03
N GLU A 396 4.06 31.64 13.21
CA GLU A 396 3.09 32.65 13.64
C GLU A 396 1.85 32.05 14.34
N LYS A 397 1.50 30.80 14.03
CA LYS A 397 0.42 30.08 14.71
C LYS A 397 0.70 29.82 16.18
N VAL A 398 1.94 29.91 16.67
CA VAL A 398 2.29 29.71 18.08
C VAL A 398 2.20 31.05 18.82
N SER A 399 1.35 31.13 19.86
CA SER A 399 1.15 32.35 20.65
C SER A 399 2.35 32.61 21.57
N LYS A 400 2.33 33.69 22.35
CA LYS A 400 3.38 34.01 23.34
C LYS A 400 2.76 34.36 24.70
N PRO A 401 3.11 33.68 25.81
CA PRO A 401 3.77 32.37 25.93
C PRO A 401 2.74 31.21 26.06
N PRO A 402 2.83 30.13 25.25
CA PRO A 402 1.98 28.95 25.42
C PRO A 402 2.58 28.03 26.49
N LYS A 403 1.76 27.26 27.23
CA LYS A 403 2.28 26.25 28.18
C LYS A 403 2.72 24.97 27.47
N LEU A 404 1.91 24.48 26.53
CA LEU A 404 2.16 23.26 25.74
C LEU A 404 1.79 23.50 24.27
N VAL A 405 2.67 23.09 23.35
CA VAL A 405 2.44 23.20 21.89
C VAL A 405 2.46 21.81 21.28
N ALA A 406 1.50 21.50 20.40
CA ALA A 406 1.46 20.26 19.65
C ALA A 406 1.46 20.53 18.14
N TYR A 407 2.48 20.05 17.43
CA TYR A 407 2.47 20.02 15.96
C TYR A 407 1.77 18.74 15.49
N ALA A 408 0.63 18.88 14.82
CA ALA A 408 -0.27 17.77 14.55
C ALA A 408 -0.38 17.49 13.04
N CYS A 409 -0.12 16.24 12.66
CA CYS A 409 -0.34 15.74 11.30
C CYS A 409 -1.83 15.79 10.96
N GLU A 410 -2.19 16.47 9.86
CA GLU A 410 -3.58 16.57 9.40
C GLU A 410 -4.20 15.23 8.99
N ASN A 411 -3.38 14.20 8.73
CA ASN A 411 -3.86 12.87 8.37
C ASN A 411 -4.08 11.95 9.58
N SER A 412 -3.74 12.40 10.80
CA SER A 412 -3.95 11.63 12.02
C SER A 412 -4.13 12.50 13.26
N GLY A 413 -3.05 13.09 13.78
CA GLY A 413 -3.02 13.80 15.05
C GLY A 413 -4.03 14.94 15.16
N SER A 414 -4.25 15.70 14.07
CA SER A 414 -5.25 16.78 14.07
C SER A 414 -6.67 16.24 14.18
N LEU A 415 -6.98 15.14 13.48
CA LEU A 415 -8.29 14.48 13.53
C LEU A 415 -8.53 13.82 14.88
N ALA A 416 -7.49 13.17 15.43
CA ALA A 416 -7.53 12.60 16.78
C ALA A 416 -7.79 13.67 17.84
N ALA A 417 -7.20 14.86 17.69
CA ALA A 417 -7.43 15.99 18.57
C ALA A 417 -8.86 16.56 18.46
N GLU A 418 -9.41 16.64 17.24
CA GLU A 418 -10.80 17.05 17.03
C GLU A 418 -11.77 16.07 17.71
N TYR A 419 -11.55 14.77 17.53
CA TYR A 419 -12.34 13.76 18.22
C TYR A 419 -12.15 13.80 19.74
N ALA A 420 -10.92 13.98 20.23
CA ALA A 420 -10.64 14.09 21.65
C ALA A 420 -11.35 15.28 22.31
N ARG A 421 -11.55 16.38 21.57
CA ARG A 421 -12.24 17.58 22.05
C ARG A 421 -13.71 17.33 22.35
N SER A 422 -14.38 16.46 21.59
CA SER A 422 -15.78 16.10 21.87
C SER A 422 -15.92 15.23 23.13
N LEU A 423 -14.83 14.59 23.57
CA LEU A 423 -14.79 13.77 24.77
C LEU A 423 -14.45 14.59 26.01
N GLN A 424 -13.37 15.39 25.97
CA GLN A 424 -12.81 16.11 27.12
C GLN A 424 -12.21 17.47 26.68
N PRO A 425 -13.05 18.49 26.42
CA PRO A 425 -12.60 19.78 25.89
C PRO A 425 -11.64 20.53 26.82
N GLU A 426 -11.79 20.37 28.14
CA GLU A 426 -10.99 21.04 29.16
C GLU A 426 -9.50 20.68 29.11
N LEU A 427 -9.17 19.47 28.66
CA LEU A 427 -7.78 19.02 28.58
C LEU A 427 -6.99 19.75 27.48
N GLN A 428 -7.70 20.29 26.48
CA GLN A 428 -7.09 21.08 25.40
C GLN A 428 -6.98 22.57 25.73
N ALA A 429 -7.52 23.04 26.86
CA ALA A 429 -7.56 24.48 27.18
C ALA A 429 -6.16 25.13 27.25
N ASN A 430 -5.14 24.36 27.66
CA ASN A 430 -3.75 24.80 27.75
C ASN A 430 -2.84 24.22 26.65
N LEU A 431 -3.43 23.54 25.66
CA LEU A 431 -2.72 22.90 24.55
C LEU A 431 -2.96 23.68 23.26
N GLN A 432 -1.90 24.26 22.71
CA GLN A 432 -1.97 24.91 21.41
C GLN A 432 -1.65 23.92 20.30
N ILE A 433 -2.64 23.58 19.48
CA ILE A 433 -2.46 22.66 18.34
C ILE A 433 -2.14 23.46 17.08
N VAL A 434 -1.02 23.13 16.45
CA VAL A 434 -0.55 23.70 15.19
C VAL A 434 -0.62 22.61 14.11
N PRO A 435 -1.60 22.67 13.19
CA PRO A 435 -1.73 21.67 12.15
C PRO A 435 -0.61 21.84 11.10
N VAL A 436 -0.09 20.69 10.65
CA VAL A 436 0.87 20.55 9.56
C VAL A 436 0.36 19.49 8.57
N PRO A 437 0.64 19.61 7.26
CA PRO A 437 0.05 18.72 6.26
C PRO A 437 0.55 17.27 6.43
N CYS A 438 1.75 17.12 6.97
CA CYS A 438 2.33 15.86 7.41
C CYS A 438 3.34 16.15 8.52
N SER A 439 3.57 15.17 9.39
CA SER A 439 4.69 15.20 10.34
C SER A 439 6.06 15.37 9.65
N GLY A 440 6.20 14.97 8.39
CA GLY A 440 7.41 15.21 7.59
C GLY A 440 7.79 16.69 7.48
N LYS A 441 6.81 17.60 7.50
CA LYS A 441 6.99 19.06 7.46
C LYS A 441 7.48 19.67 8.79
N ILE A 442 7.37 18.95 9.90
CA ILE A 442 7.74 19.48 11.23
C ILE A 442 9.24 19.75 11.25
N ASP A 443 9.65 21.00 11.23
CA ASP A 443 11.07 21.37 11.27
C ASP A 443 11.63 21.30 12.70
N ALA A 444 12.93 20.98 12.83
CA ALA A 444 13.61 21.05 14.13
C ALA A 444 13.56 22.49 14.69
N LEU A 445 13.59 23.50 13.81
CA LEU A 445 13.44 24.90 14.17
C LEU A 445 12.11 25.18 14.87
N TYR A 446 11.02 24.50 14.49
CA TYR A 446 9.71 24.71 15.09
C TYR A 446 9.70 24.26 16.55
N LEU A 447 10.25 23.08 16.80
CA LEU A 447 10.32 22.49 18.14
C LEU A 447 11.14 23.39 19.08
N ILE A 448 12.30 23.87 18.62
CA ILE A 448 13.17 24.76 19.38
C ILE A 448 12.52 26.14 19.57
N LYS A 449 11.91 26.72 18.53
CA LYS A 449 11.26 28.04 18.61
C LYS A 449 10.03 28.02 19.52
N ALA A 450 9.30 26.91 19.60
CA ALA A 450 8.20 26.76 20.54
C ALA A 450 8.69 26.85 21.99
N LEU A 451 9.78 26.14 22.32
CA LEU A 451 10.43 26.23 23.63
C LEU A 451 10.97 27.64 23.90
N GLU A 452 11.69 28.25 22.95
CA GLU A 452 12.23 29.61 23.08
C GLU A 452 11.13 30.65 23.37
N ARG A 453 9.93 30.46 22.80
CA ARG A 453 8.75 31.32 23.00
C ARG A 453 8.00 31.09 24.31
N GLY A 454 8.46 30.16 25.15
CA GLY A 454 7.94 29.95 26.49
C GLY A 454 7.17 28.65 26.70
N ALA A 455 7.08 27.75 25.72
CA ALA A 455 6.50 26.44 25.93
C ALA A 455 7.31 25.64 26.97
N ASP A 456 6.62 25.03 27.92
CA ASP A 456 7.23 24.11 28.90
C ASP A 456 7.46 22.72 28.29
N GLY A 457 6.69 22.39 27.25
CA GLY A 457 6.89 21.20 26.42
C GLY A 457 6.29 21.32 25.02
N VAL A 458 6.71 20.41 24.15
CA VAL A 458 6.30 20.33 22.74
C VAL A 458 5.95 18.87 22.41
N MET A 459 4.83 18.67 21.73
CA MET A 459 4.38 17.37 21.25
C MET A 459 4.39 17.33 19.72
N LEU A 460 4.70 16.17 19.16
CA LEU A 460 4.48 15.84 17.76
C LEU A 460 3.39 14.76 17.72
N LEU A 461 2.27 15.03 17.05
CA LEU A 461 1.15 14.09 16.95
C LEU A 461 1.10 13.55 15.52
N VAL A 462 1.48 12.28 15.35
CA VAL A 462 1.82 11.71 14.04
C VAL A 462 1.10 10.39 13.80
N CYS A 463 1.10 9.89 12.57
CA CYS A 463 0.51 8.58 12.22
C CYS A 463 1.25 7.44 12.95
N HIS A 464 0.56 6.31 13.18
CA HIS A 464 1.22 5.06 13.56
C HIS A 464 2.35 4.71 12.60
N LYS A 465 3.36 4.01 13.13
CA LYS A 465 4.44 3.43 12.31
C LYS A 465 3.80 2.53 11.24
N GLU A 466 4.44 2.49 10.06
CA GLU A 466 3.96 1.77 8.85
C GLU A 466 2.68 2.36 8.21
N ASN A 467 1.86 3.08 8.96
CA ASN A 467 0.62 3.72 8.51
C ASN A 467 0.79 5.19 8.10
N CYS A 468 1.98 5.60 7.68
CA CYS A 468 2.18 6.97 7.21
C CYS A 468 1.55 7.16 5.83
N LYS A 469 0.63 8.11 5.68
CA LYS A 469 0.04 8.47 4.38
C LYS A 469 1.08 8.83 3.31
N TYR A 470 2.19 9.44 3.73
CA TYR A 470 3.25 9.91 2.83
C TYR A 470 4.54 9.11 3.03
N VAL A 471 4.39 7.79 3.17
CA VAL A 471 5.44 6.77 3.22
C VAL A 471 6.21 6.73 4.54
N TRP A 472 6.95 7.79 4.88
CA TRP A 472 7.86 7.80 6.04
C TRP A 472 7.96 9.16 6.75
N GLY A 473 6.92 9.99 6.63
CA GLY A 473 6.88 11.31 7.28
C GLY A 473 6.89 11.24 8.81
N ASN A 474 6.34 10.17 9.40
CA ASN A 474 6.35 9.89 10.84
C ASN A 474 7.74 9.44 11.31
N GLU A 475 8.39 8.50 10.62
CA GLU A 475 9.74 8.02 10.94
C GLU A 475 10.78 9.14 10.86
N ARG A 476 10.64 10.05 9.88
CA ARG A 476 11.47 11.26 9.82
C ARG A 476 11.24 12.18 11.01
N ALA A 477 9.99 12.31 11.46
CA ALA A 477 9.68 13.09 12.66
C ALA A 477 10.25 12.44 13.93
N ASP A 478 10.27 11.11 14.04
CA ASP A 478 10.96 10.38 15.12
C ASP A 478 12.44 10.75 15.17
N LYS A 479 13.15 10.62 14.04
CA LYS A 479 14.58 10.95 13.96
C LYS A 479 14.88 12.42 14.24
N ARG A 480 13.97 13.31 13.85
CA ARG A 480 14.09 14.73 14.14
C ARG A 480 13.84 15.04 15.62
N LYS A 481 12.88 14.35 16.25
CA LYS A 481 12.66 14.42 17.70
C LYS A 481 13.92 13.99 18.44
N GLU A 482 14.47 12.81 18.12
CA GLU A 482 15.74 12.31 18.68
C GLU A 482 16.90 13.32 18.51
N GLN A 483 17.01 13.96 17.34
CA GLN A 483 18.02 14.98 17.09
C GLN A 483 17.83 16.23 17.96
N VAL A 484 16.59 16.72 18.11
CA VAL A 484 16.31 17.88 18.96
C VAL A 484 16.56 17.56 20.43
N GLN A 485 16.16 16.38 20.91
CA GLN A 485 16.42 15.96 22.29
C GLN A 485 17.91 15.93 22.61
N ARG A 486 18.75 15.41 21.70
CA ARG A 486 20.22 15.45 21.86
C ARG A 486 20.76 16.88 21.93
N ARG A 487 20.31 17.76 21.04
CA ARG A 487 20.73 19.17 21.04
C ARG A 487 20.31 19.92 22.30
N LEU A 488 19.13 19.62 22.84
CA LEU A 488 18.67 20.18 24.12
C LEU A 488 19.59 19.75 25.26
N ALA A 489 19.93 18.46 25.33
CA ALA A 489 20.84 17.94 26.34
C ALA A 489 22.24 18.59 26.26
N GLU A 490 22.77 18.80 25.05
CA GLU A 490 24.06 19.46 24.82
C GLU A 490 24.12 20.90 25.39
N ILE A 491 22.99 21.61 25.42
CA ILE A 491 22.88 22.97 25.98
C ILE A 491 22.34 22.99 27.42
N GLY A 492 22.24 21.83 28.08
CA GLY A 492 21.80 21.69 29.46
C GLY A 492 20.28 21.80 29.66
N LEU A 493 19.48 21.61 28.61
CA LEU A 493 18.02 21.53 28.68
C LEU A 493 17.53 20.07 28.64
N GLU A 494 16.40 19.80 29.28
CA GLU A 494 15.84 18.45 29.34
C GLU A 494 15.19 18.06 28.00
N GLY A 495 15.73 17.03 27.34
CA GLY A 495 15.18 16.50 26.08
C GLY A 495 13.75 15.97 26.21
N ASP A 496 13.35 15.55 27.40
CA ASP A 496 12.01 15.06 27.73
C ASP A 496 10.90 16.12 27.58
N ARG A 497 11.27 17.39 27.35
CA ARG A 497 10.33 18.45 26.97
C ARG A 497 9.77 18.29 25.56
N VAL A 498 10.33 17.41 24.73
CA VAL A 498 9.86 17.16 23.36
C VAL A 498 9.49 15.69 23.23
N GLU A 499 8.22 15.40 22.93
CA GLU A 499 7.70 14.03 22.81
C GLU A 499 6.97 13.81 21.49
N ILE A 500 7.02 12.58 20.97
CA ILE A 500 6.26 12.17 19.79
C ILE A 500 5.22 11.13 20.20
N ILE A 501 3.99 11.31 19.74
CA ILE A 501 2.87 10.43 20.01
C ILE A 501 2.32 9.94 18.68
N HIS A 502 2.28 8.62 18.51
CA HIS A 502 1.69 7.95 17.36
C HIS A 502 0.21 7.68 17.62
N LEU A 503 -0.65 8.21 16.75
CA LEU A 503 -2.10 8.13 16.85
C LEU A 503 -2.71 7.85 15.48
N ALA A 504 -3.83 7.12 15.47
CA ALA A 504 -4.78 7.08 14.37
C ALA A 504 -5.85 8.18 14.54
N ALA A 505 -6.52 8.54 13.45
CA ALA A 505 -7.53 9.61 13.44
C ALA A 505 -8.68 9.40 14.44
N ASN A 506 -9.01 8.15 14.78
CA ASN A 506 -10.09 7.77 15.70
C ASN A 506 -9.64 7.59 17.17
N GLN A 507 -8.38 7.87 17.52
CA GLN A 507 -7.83 7.59 18.85
C GLN A 507 -7.92 8.78 19.82
N GLY A 508 -9.13 9.33 20.00
CA GLY A 508 -9.37 10.50 20.88
C GLY A 508 -9.08 10.24 22.36
N ASN A 509 -9.42 9.05 22.87
CA ASN A 509 -9.10 8.66 24.24
C ASN A 509 -7.57 8.56 24.47
N GLN A 510 -6.84 7.97 23.53
CA GLN A 510 -5.38 7.84 23.64
C GLN A 510 -4.67 9.19 23.50
N PHE A 511 -5.20 10.09 22.67
CA PHE A 511 -4.79 11.49 22.63
C PHE A 511 -4.91 12.12 24.03
N ASN A 512 -6.07 12.01 24.69
CA ASN A 512 -6.28 12.60 26.01
C ASN A 512 -5.32 12.03 27.07
N THR A 513 -5.12 10.72 27.08
CA THR A 513 -4.13 10.07 27.97
C THR A 513 -2.72 10.59 27.72
N SER A 514 -2.33 10.79 26.46
CA SER A 514 -1.00 11.28 26.09
C SER A 514 -0.78 12.74 26.49
N VAL A 515 -1.79 13.59 26.34
CA VAL A 515 -1.73 14.99 26.78
C VAL A 515 -1.60 15.08 28.30
N ARG A 516 -2.36 14.28 29.07
CA ARG A 516 -2.21 14.20 30.54
C ARG A 516 -0.81 13.81 30.93
N SER A 517 -0.29 12.72 30.35
CA SER A 517 1.06 12.24 30.62
C SER A 517 2.11 13.30 30.33
N MET A 518 1.95 14.07 29.24
CA MET A 518 2.86 15.16 28.92
C MET A 518 2.75 16.32 29.92
N VAL A 519 1.53 16.68 30.34
CA VAL A 519 1.30 17.72 31.35
C VAL A 519 1.94 17.34 32.69
N ASP A 520 1.80 16.09 33.12
CA ASP A 520 2.42 15.60 34.35
C ASP A 520 3.95 15.64 34.26
N LYS A 521 4.51 15.21 33.11
CA LYS A 521 5.95 15.26 32.83
C LYS A 521 6.50 16.69 32.89
N ILE A 522 5.88 17.66 32.21
CA ILE A 522 6.36 19.05 32.24
C ILE A 522 6.19 19.71 33.60
N ASN A 523 5.15 19.35 34.38
CA ASN A 523 4.98 19.87 35.74
C ASN A 523 6.11 19.37 36.67
N GLN A 524 6.60 18.14 36.47
CA GLN A 524 7.76 17.60 37.20
C GLN A 524 9.07 18.29 36.81
N LEU A 525 9.25 18.59 35.51
CA LEU A 525 10.42 19.31 34.99
C LEU A 525 10.42 20.81 35.35
N GLY A 526 9.27 21.34 35.77
CA GLY A 526 9.09 22.77 36.03
C GLY A 526 9.15 23.63 34.76
N SER A 527 9.09 24.95 34.97
CA SER A 527 9.03 25.89 33.86
C SER A 527 10.31 25.85 33.02
N ASN A 528 10.15 25.93 31.70
CA ASN A 528 11.26 25.89 30.76
C ASN A 528 12.29 27.00 31.06
N PRO A 529 13.56 26.65 31.39
CA PRO A 529 14.60 27.61 31.72
C PRO A 529 15.18 28.33 30.49
N GLY A 530 14.94 27.81 29.29
CA GLY A 530 15.35 28.40 28.01
C GLY A 530 14.35 29.40 27.41
N LYS A 531 13.29 29.79 28.16
CA LYS A 531 12.30 30.75 27.67
C LYS A 531 12.90 32.16 27.57
N VAL A 532 12.77 32.78 26.40
CA VAL A 532 13.15 34.17 26.20
C VAL A 532 11.96 35.04 26.61
N ILE A 533 11.95 35.48 27.88
CA ILE A 533 11.01 36.49 28.36
C ILE A 533 11.49 37.84 27.80
N LYS A 534 10.89 38.28 26.69
CA LYS A 534 11.03 39.64 26.16
C LYS A 534 9.69 40.32 26.11
#